data_AF-A0A397CJ13-F1
#
_entry.id   AF-A0A397CJ13-F1
#
_cell.length_a   1.000
_cell.length_b   1.000
_cell.length_c   1.000
_cell.angle_alpha   90.00
_cell.angle_beta   90.00
_cell.angle_gamma   90.00
#
_symmetry.space_group_name_H-M   'P 1'
#
loop_
_entity.id
_entity.type
_entity.pdbx_description
1 polymer ?
#
loop_
_entity_poly.entity_id
_entity_poly.type
_entity_poly.pdbx_seq_one_letter_code
_entity_poly.pdbx_strand_id
1 'polypeptide(L)'
;MNTTTSTTTINGTVTNVTVLPVAKPTLSPQQQFAIQQNIFLYEQYQILQIVYSLTYAFMFFLTMALIIYLRRSRTSAFKGDVIAANKVILPSFEPLFWVIACSTGIYTTYFFVATILGYTKPITNRWFGELLVQGRQFILYLIVAFLLQRSVSRPALVRSVLIALVMAVVPVIVVHLLDVTSQDQLLQFVVVATYRTILMGGFAYLFFRPMPRASVRTQQELCLFSLIYYVIVYVYTFCFYEKDYQNGMMLVFCAVVWATFGPFFVWRLLKADTQHWRGLSDRACDFQQLFRENQGMQEIVSAQGLHVMLEMHRKDVVDFSHLDIQRQMASGASANVYRGVLHSTKQVAVKVYSPSEISESTILEFSQEAALCTALKHPNIVLFHGMCICPPSICLIYELCRGSLEDALRKSRADHMEPLWPK
;
A
#
# COMPACT_ATOMS: atom_id res chain seq x y z
N MET A 1 -0.11 -26.61 64.63
CA MET A 1 0.37 -26.32 65.99
C MET A 1 1.87 -26.12 65.91
N ASN A 2 2.34 -24.88 65.96
CA ASN A 2 3.74 -24.53 66.22
C ASN A 2 3.72 -23.11 66.80
N THR A 3 3.67 -23.02 68.12
CA THR A 3 3.76 -21.78 68.88
C THR A 3 5.24 -21.41 69.01
N THR A 4 5.66 -20.32 68.37
CA THR A 4 6.95 -19.68 68.61
C THR A 4 6.76 -18.64 69.70
N THR A 5 7.28 -18.93 70.90
CA THR A 5 7.32 -17.99 72.03
C THR A 5 8.62 -17.19 71.91
N SER A 6 8.52 -15.88 71.64
CA SER A 6 9.64 -14.95 71.78
C SER A 6 9.49 -14.16 73.07
N THR A 7 10.44 -14.33 73.98
CA THR A 7 10.53 -13.58 75.25
C THR A 7 11.47 -12.39 75.05
N THR A 8 10.99 -11.17 75.28
CA THR A 8 11.84 -9.97 75.34
C THR A 8 11.67 -9.33 76.70
N THR A 9 12.77 -9.24 77.46
CA THR A 9 12.79 -8.70 78.82
C THR A 9 13.27 -7.26 78.79
N ILE A 10 12.41 -6.30 79.14
CA ILE A 10 12.83 -4.94 79.51
C ILE A 10 12.12 -4.58 80.81
N ASN A 11 12.90 -4.33 81.87
CA ASN A 11 12.49 -3.81 83.19
C ASN A 11 11.46 -4.64 84.01
N GLY A 12 11.78 -5.91 84.28
CA GLY A 12 11.31 -6.59 85.51
C GLY A 12 9.82 -6.91 85.66
N THR A 13 8.96 -6.55 84.71
CA THR A 13 7.54 -6.94 84.70
C THR A 13 7.26 -7.88 83.52
N VAL A 14 6.90 -9.13 83.83
CA VAL A 14 6.50 -10.13 82.84
C VAL A 14 5.04 -9.87 82.43
N THR A 15 4.83 -9.26 81.27
CA THR A 15 3.51 -9.21 80.61
C THR A 15 3.49 -10.22 79.47
N ASN A 16 2.74 -11.31 79.64
CA ASN A 16 2.48 -12.28 78.56
C ASN A 16 1.52 -11.65 77.54
N VAL A 17 2.06 -11.13 76.44
CA VAL A 17 1.24 -10.70 75.29
C VAL A 17 0.93 -11.93 74.44
N THR A 18 -0.32 -12.40 74.52
CA THR A 18 -0.83 -13.47 73.64
C THR A 18 -1.09 -12.88 72.26
N VAL A 19 -0.16 -13.04 71.32
CA VAL A 19 -0.40 -12.70 69.92
C VAL A 19 -1.34 -13.74 69.34
N LEU A 20 -2.62 -13.39 69.20
CA LEU A 20 -3.58 -14.21 68.45
C LEU A 20 -3.06 -14.39 67.01
N PRO A 21 -3.06 -15.61 66.46
CA PRO A 21 -2.64 -15.83 65.09
C PRO A 21 -3.62 -15.08 64.17
N VAL A 22 -3.14 -14.04 63.51
CA VAL A 22 -3.88 -13.37 62.44
C VAL A 22 -4.16 -14.44 61.37
N ALA A 23 -5.41 -14.86 61.28
CA ALA A 23 -5.84 -15.77 60.23
C ALA A 23 -5.54 -15.10 58.89
N LYS A 24 -4.67 -15.71 58.07
CA LYS A 24 -4.51 -15.30 56.67
C LYS A 24 -5.92 -15.28 56.05
N PRO A 25 -6.35 -14.18 55.43
CA PRO A 25 -7.67 -14.12 54.82
C PRO A 25 -7.75 -15.25 53.78
N THR A 26 -8.59 -16.24 54.04
CA THR A 26 -8.84 -17.36 53.15
C THR A 26 -9.58 -16.80 51.94
N LEU A 27 -8.86 -16.55 50.85
CA LEU A 27 -9.46 -16.05 49.60
C LEU A 27 -10.58 -16.99 49.14
N SER A 28 -11.69 -16.43 48.68
CA SER A 28 -12.80 -17.20 48.13
C SER A 28 -12.35 -17.99 46.88
N PRO A 29 -12.98 -19.14 46.56
CA PRO A 29 -12.65 -19.93 45.37
C PRO A 29 -12.68 -19.12 44.05
N GLN A 30 -13.60 -18.14 43.96
CA GLN A 30 -13.70 -17.25 42.81
C GLN A 30 -12.51 -16.28 42.70
N GLN A 31 -12.03 -15.74 43.83
CA GLN A 31 -10.85 -14.88 43.84
C GLN A 31 -9.58 -15.68 43.52
N GLN A 32 -9.47 -16.92 44.00
CA GLN A 32 -8.35 -17.80 43.67
C GLN A 32 -8.31 -18.13 42.17
N PHE A 33 -9.47 -18.43 41.56
CA PHE A 33 -9.57 -18.67 40.13
C PHE A 33 -9.18 -17.43 39.31
N ALA A 34 -9.66 -16.24 39.68
CA ALA A 34 -9.31 -14.99 38.99
C ALA A 34 -7.81 -14.68 39.07
N ILE A 35 -7.16 -14.94 40.21
CA ILE A 35 -5.71 -14.78 40.37
C ILE A 35 -4.96 -15.76 39.47
N GLN A 36 -5.36 -17.03 39.48
CA GLN A 36 -4.73 -18.06 38.65
C GLN A 36 -4.84 -17.74 37.15
N GLN A 37 -5.97 -17.20 36.73
CA GLN A 37 -6.19 -16.77 35.34
C GLN A 37 -5.30 -15.57 34.96
N ASN A 38 -5.13 -14.59 35.85
CA ASN A 38 -4.25 -13.45 35.60
C ASN A 38 -2.77 -13.86 35.51
N ILE A 39 -2.34 -14.83 36.34
CA ILE A 39 -0.99 -15.39 36.27
C ILE A 39 -0.78 -16.10 34.91
N PHE A 40 -1.75 -16.91 34.48
CA PHE A 40 -1.69 -17.57 33.17
C PHE A 40 -1.54 -16.55 32.02
N LEU A 41 -2.37 -15.51 32.01
CA LEU A 41 -2.29 -14.46 30.99
C LEU A 41 -0.94 -13.74 30.99
N TYR A 42 -0.40 -13.47 32.17
CA TYR A 42 0.90 -12.83 32.33
C TYR A 42 2.02 -13.69 31.72
N GLU A 43 2.09 -14.98 32.04
CA GLU A 43 3.07 -15.91 31.51
C GLU A 43 2.96 -16.05 29.97
N GLN A 44 1.75 -16.23 29.47
CA GLN A 44 1.52 -16.35 28.03
C GLN A 44 1.89 -15.06 27.28
N TYR A 45 1.65 -13.90 27.88
CA TYR A 45 2.02 -12.62 27.29
C TYR A 45 3.53 -12.41 27.24
N GLN A 46 4.29 -12.85 28.26
CA GLN A 46 5.75 -12.80 28.21
C GLN A 46 6.30 -13.63 27.04
N ILE A 47 5.76 -14.85 26.84
CA ILE A 47 6.12 -15.68 25.69
C ILE A 47 5.77 -14.97 24.39
N LEU A 48 4.57 -14.39 24.31
CA LEU A 48 4.12 -13.65 23.13
C LEU A 48 5.01 -12.45 22.79
N GLN A 49 5.52 -11.73 23.80
CA GLN A 49 6.47 -10.63 23.59
C GLN A 49 7.80 -11.11 23.00
N ILE A 50 8.32 -12.24 23.47
CA ILE A 50 9.54 -12.85 22.93
C ILE A 50 9.32 -13.22 21.45
N VAL A 51 8.18 -13.87 21.14
CA VAL A 51 7.81 -14.22 19.76
C VAL A 51 7.69 -12.96 18.89
N TYR A 52 7.07 -11.89 19.37
CA TYR A 52 7.00 -10.63 18.64
C TYR A 52 8.38 -10.01 18.41
N SER A 53 9.25 -9.99 19.43
CA SER A 53 10.61 -9.49 19.32
C SER A 53 11.37 -10.20 18.19
N LEU A 54 11.34 -11.54 18.16
CA LEU A 54 12.00 -12.36 17.14
C LEU A 54 11.41 -12.13 15.75
N THR A 55 10.08 -12.12 15.62
CA THR A 55 9.40 -11.98 14.32
C THR A 55 9.62 -10.60 13.71
N TYR A 56 9.48 -9.53 14.48
CA TYR A 56 9.74 -8.17 13.98
C TYR A 56 11.23 -7.94 13.71
N ALA A 57 12.14 -8.48 14.53
CA ALA A 57 13.57 -8.43 14.25
C ALA A 57 13.90 -9.09 12.90
N PHE A 58 13.36 -10.28 12.64
CA PHE A 58 13.53 -10.96 11.36
C PHE A 58 12.98 -10.11 10.20
N MET A 59 11.77 -9.55 10.32
CA MET A 59 11.19 -8.67 9.30
C MET A 59 12.04 -7.41 9.06
N PHE A 60 12.58 -6.80 10.12
CA PHE A 60 13.45 -5.64 10.03
C PHE A 60 14.73 -5.95 9.27
N PHE A 61 15.46 -7.02 9.65
CA PHE A 61 16.68 -7.42 8.98
C PHE A 61 16.45 -7.86 7.53
N LEU A 62 15.35 -8.57 7.25
CA LEU A 62 14.96 -8.94 5.89
C LEU A 62 14.72 -7.68 5.03
N THR A 63 14.02 -6.68 5.58
CA THR A 63 13.75 -5.42 4.89
C THR A 63 15.05 -4.63 4.66
N MET A 64 15.97 -4.60 5.63
CA MET A 64 17.29 -3.99 5.48
C MET A 64 18.14 -4.68 4.43
N ALA A 65 18.18 -6.01 4.44
CA ALA A 65 18.87 -6.80 3.42
C ALA A 65 18.31 -6.51 2.02
N LEU A 66 16.99 -6.36 1.89
CA LEU A 66 16.35 -6.00 0.62
C LEU A 66 16.75 -4.60 0.15
N ILE A 67 16.79 -3.59 1.04
CA ILE A 67 17.27 -2.25 0.69
C ILE A 67 18.73 -2.28 0.25
N ILE A 68 19.60 -3.01 0.95
CA ILE A 68 21.00 -3.17 0.58
C ILE A 68 21.12 -3.85 -0.79
N TYR A 69 20.34 -4.91 -1.03
CA TYR A 69 20.28 -5.60 -2.31
C TYR A 69 19.84 -4.67 -3.45
N LEU A 70 18.78 -3.88 -3.24
CA LEU A 70 18.30 -2.88 -4.20
C LEU A 70 19.39 -1.85 -4.53
N ARG A 71 20.08 -1.33 -3.52
CA ARG A 71 21.17 -0.36 -3.72
C ARG A 71 22.35 -0.96 -4.45
N ARG A 72 22.76 -2.18 -4.10
CA ARG A 72 23.86 -2.88 -4.78
C ARG A 72 23.52 -3.19 -6.23
N SER A 73 22.32 -3.69 -6.50
CA SER A 73 21.85 -3.95 -7.85
C SER A 73 21.81 -2.67 -8.69
N ARG A 74 21.42 -1.54 -8.09
CA ARG A 74 21.44 -0.23 -8.75
C ARG A 74 22.85 0.17 -9.16
N THR A 75 23.85 0.02 -8.29
CA THR A 75 25.26 0.30 -8.63
C THR A 75 25.76 -0.59 -9.77
N SER A 76 25.31 -1.85 -9.83
CA SER A 76 25.63 -2.76 -10.94
C SER A 76 24.93 -2.39 -12.24
N ALA A 77 23.66 -1.94 -12.19
CA ALA A 77 22.92 -1.49 -13.37
C ALA A 77 23.57 -0.25 -14.01
N PHE A 78 24.11 0.69 -13.21
CA PHE A 78 24.87 1.83 -13.72
C PHE A 78 26.19 1.45 -14.40
N LYS A 79 26.67 0.22 -14.23
CA LYS A 79 27.84 -0.32 -14.94
C LYS A 79 27.50 -0.97 -16.28
N GLY A 80 26.24 -0.87 -16.74
CA GLY A 80 25.82 -1.31 -18.07
C GLY A 80 25.21 -2.71 -18.16
N ASP A 81 24.94 -3.38 -17.04
CA ASP A 81 24.26 -4.69 -17.04
C ASP A 81 22.73 -4.52 -17.10
N VAL A 82 22.20 -4.54 -18.33
CA VAL A 82 20.77 -4.42 -18.63
C VAL A 82 19.95 -5.59 -18.03
N ILE A 83 20.56 -6.77 -17.83
CA ILE A 83 19.90 -7.95 -17.28
C ILE A 83 19.70 -7.80 -15.76
N ALA A 84 20.65 -7.14 -15.08
CA ALA A 84 20.52 -6.80 -13.65
C ALA A 84 19.40 -5.79 -13.40
N ALA A 85 19.17 -4.84 -14.32
CA ALA A 85 18.10 -3.85 -14.22
C ALA A 85 16.69 -4.47 -14.31
N ASN A 86 16.53 -5.61 -15.01
CA ASN A 86 15.23 -6.25 -15.26
C ASN A 86 14.78 -7.25 -14.18
N LYS A 87 15.69 -7.69 -13.29
CA LYS A 87 15.37 -8.72 -12.27
C LYS A 87 14.97 -8.17 -10.90
N VAL A 88 15.11 -6.86 -10.67
CA VAL A 88 15.00 -6.26 -9.32
C VAL A 88 13.71 -5.46 -9.15
N ILE A 89 13.17 -5.27 -7.95
CA ILE A 89 11.98 -4.41 -7.73
C ILE A 89 12.31 -2.96 -8.15
N LEU A 90 11.35 -2.19 -8.68
CA LEU A 90 11.65 -0.82 -9.13
C LEU A 90 12.31 0.03 -8.02
N PRO A 91 13.35 0.82 -8.35
CA PRO A 91 14.00 1.70 -7.38
C PRO A 91 13.06 2.69 -6.70
N SER A 92 11.94 3.04 -7.35
CA SER A 92 10.90 3.91 -6.78
C SER A 92 10.20 3.34 -5.54
N PHE A 93 10.30 2.04 -5.28
CA PHE A 93 9.82 1.42 -4.04
C PHE A 93 10.84 1.51 -2.88
N GLU A 94 12.07 1.98 -3.10
CA GLU A 94 13.06 2.12 -2.01
C GLU A 94 12.51 2.95 -0.82
N PRO A 95 11.85 4.11 -1.02
CA PRO A 95 11.25 4.87 0.08
C PRO A 95 10.14 4.10 0.82
N LEU A 96 9.38 3.25 0.12
CA LEU A 96 8.36 2.39 0.75
C LEU A 96 9.02 1.39 1.70
N PHE A 97 10.12 0.75 1.28
CA PHE A 97 10.86 -0.17 2.15
C PHE A 97 11.48 0.51 3.36
N TRP A 98 11.90 1.77 3.25
CA TRP A 98 12.34 2.55 4.41
C TRP A 98 11.20 2.79 5.41
N VAL A 99 10.01 3.14 4.96
CA VAL A 99 8.84 3.29 5.85
C VAL A 99 8.53 1.96 6.55
N ILE A 100 8.54 0.86 5.81
CA ILE A 100 8.33 -0.48 6.38
C ILE A 100 9.42 -0.79 7.41
N ALA A 101 10.69 -0.56 7.10
CA ALA A 101 11.80 -0.79 8.01
C ALA A 101 11.75 0.07 9.27
N CYS A 102 11.39 1.35 9.16
CA CYS A 102 11.21 2.21 10.32
C CYS A 102 10.07 1.69 11.20
N SER A 103 8.93 1.29 10.61
CA SER A 103 7.81 0.75 11.37
C SER A 103 8.18 -0.55 12.08
N THR A 104 8.80 -1.52 11.39
CA THR A 104 9.20 -2.80 11.99
C THR A 104 10.31 -2.61 13.02
N GLY A 105 11.25 -1.69 12.79
CA GLY A 105 12.31 -1.35 13.73
C GLY A 105 11.79 -0.77 15.04
N ILE A 106 10.81 0.15 15.00
CA ILE A 106 10.14 0.67 16.20
C ILE A 106 9.50 -0.46 17.00
N TYR A 107 8.82 -1.39 16.31
CA TYR A 107 8.22 -2.57 16.92
C TYR A 107 9.25 -3.52 17.55
N THR A 108 10.35 -3.79 16.84
CA THR A 108 11.46 -4.59 17.36
C THR A 108 12.03 -3.96 18.63
N THR A 109 12.35 -2.66 18.61
CA THR A 109 12.88 -1.97 19.79
C THR A 109 11.89 -2.01 20.95
N TYR A 110 10.61 -1.73 20.70
CA TYR A 110 9.58 -1.77 21.74
C TYR A 110 9.48 -3.17 22.39
N PHE A 111 9.32 -4.23 21.60
CA PHE A 111 9.15 -5.57 22.15
C PHE A 111 10.42 -6.09 22.83
N PHE A 112 11.60 -5.78 22.28
CA PHE A 112 12.87 -6.14 22.90
C PHE A 112 13.05 -5.48 24.27
N VAL A 113 12.81 -4.17 24.37
CA VAL A 113 12.88 -3.43 25.64
C VAL A 113 11.80 -3.93 26.61
N ALA A 114 10.58 -4.19 26.12
CA ALA A 114 9.50 -4.70 26.94
C ALA A 114 9.82 -6.09 27.54
N THR A 115 10.45 -6.97 26.76
CA THR A 115 10.90 -8.29 27.24
C THR A 115 11.99 -8.14 28.31
N ILE A 116 13.00 -7.28 28.10
CA ILE A 116 14.10 -7.09 29.07
C ILE A 116 13.58 -6.53 30.39
N LEU A 117 12.69 -5.55 30.33
CA LEU A 117 12.17 -4.86 31.51
C LEU A 117 10.97 -5.58 32.15
N GLY A 118 10.48 -6.69 31.56
CA GLY A 118 9.26 -7.35 31.99
C GLY A 118 8.02 -6.45 31.91
N TYR A 119 7.99 -5.51 30.97
CA TYR A 119 6.92 -4.51 30.84
C TYR A 119 5.66 -5.12 30.22
N THR A 120 4.62 -5.32 31.02
CA THR A 120 3.37 -5.98 30.61
C THR A 120 2.14 -5.07 30.65
N LYS A 121 2.32 -3.73 30.69
CA LYS A 121 1.19 -2.77 30.68
C LYS A 121 0.15 -2.98 29.56
N PRO A 122 0.47 -3.50 28.36
CA PRO A 122 -0.57 -3.84 27.37
C PRO A 122 -1.64 -4.80 27.87
N ILE A 123 -1.33 -5.70 28.81
CA ILE A 123 -2.32 -6.63 29.38
C ILE A 123 -3.35 -5.87 30.19
N THR A 124 -2.91 -4.85 30.93
CA THR A 124 -3.77 -4.09 31.84
C THR A 124 -4.46 -2.93 31.15
N ASN A 125 -3.95 -2.46 30.02
CA ASN A 125 -4.46 -1.29 29.33
C ASN A 125 -4.94 -1.58 27.90
N ARG A 126 -6.28 -1.51 27.73
CA ARG A 126 -6.97 -1.89 26.49
C ARG A 126 -6.61 -0.99 25.30
N TRP A 127 -6.54 0.33 25.49
CA TRP A 127 -6.21 1.25 24.39
C TRP A 127 -4.78 1.00 23.87
N PHE A 128 -3.86 0.65 24.78
CA PHE A 128 -2.48 0.36 24.42
C PHE A 128 -2.36 -0.98 23.69
N GLY A 129 -3.17 -1.97 24.08
CA GLY A 129 -3.33 -3.22 23.32
C GLY A 129 -3.81 -2.96 21.88
N GLU A 130 -4.82 -2.12 21.70
CA GLU A 130 -5.32 -1.77 20.36
C GLU A 130 -4.27 -1.01 19.53
N LEU A 131 -3.49 -0.10 20.14
CA LEU A 131 -2.38 0.58 19.47
C LEU A 131 -1.38 -0.41 18.87
N LEU A 132 -1.00 -1.45 19.63
CA LEU A 132 -0.07 -2.48 19.15
C LEU A 132 -0.67 -3.30 17.98
N VAL A 133 -1.98 -3.56 18.00
CA VAL A 133 -2.66 -4.25 16.89
C VAL A 133 -2.70 -3.37 15.64
N GLN A 134 -3.02 -2.08 15.79
CA GLN A 134 -3.20 -1.17 14.66
C GLN A 134 -1.88 -0.79 13.99
N GLY A 135 -0.79 -0.64 14.73
CA GLY A 135 0.51 -0.42 14.09
C GLY A 135 1.03 -1.68 13.36
N ARG A 136 0.56 -2.89 13.68
CA ARG A 136 0.81 -4.08 12.85
C ARG A 136 0.02 -4.02 11.53
N GLN A 137 -1.23 -3.55 11.59
CA GLN A 137 -2.06 -3.37 10.40
C GLN A 137 -1.60 -2.22 9.50
N PHE A 138 -0.90 -1.23 10.06
CA PHE A 138 -0.39 -0.09 9.32
C PHE A 138 0.38 -0.47 8.05
N ILE A 139 1.24 -1.51 8.11
CA ILE A 139 2.01 -1.96 6.93
C ILE A 139 1.07 -2.47 5.82
N LEU A 140 0.03 -3.21 6.20
CA LEU A 140 -0.97 -3.73 5.27
C LEU A 140 -1.76 -2.57 4.63
N TYR A 141 -2.23 -1.62 5.44
CA TYR A 141 -2.93 -0.43 4.96
C TYR A 141 -2.06 0.40 4.02
N LEU A 142 -0.78 0.58 4.36
CA LEU A 142 0.18 1.33 3.57
C LEU A 142 0.34 0.74 2.17
N ILE A 143 0.48 -0.58 2.07
CA ILE A 143 0.69 -1.26 0.78
C ILE A 143 -0.55 -1.14 -0.09
N VAL A 144 -1.74 -1.37 0.46
CA VAL A 144 -2.99 -1.23 -0.28
C VAL A 144 -3.21 0.23 -0.71
N ALA A 145 -3.04 1.19 0.21
CA ALA A 145 -3.18 2.61 -0.09
C ALA A 145 -2.18 3.08 -1.16
N PHE A 146 -0.97 2.52 -1.18
CA PHE A 146 0.05 2.82 -2.17
C PHE A 146 -0.27 2.26 -3.56
N LEU A 147 -0.85 1.07 -3.63
CA LEU A 147 -1.28 0.47 -4.90
C LEU A 147 -2.50 1.19 -5.50
N LEU A 148 -3.34 1.79 -4.66
CA LEU A 148 -4.44 2.65 -5.10
C LEU A 148 -3.97 3.99 -5.69
N GLN A 149 -2.70 4.37 -5.51
CA GLN A 149 -2.16 5.58 -6.15
C GLN A 149 -1.93 5.36 -7.64
N ARG A 150 -2.19 6.40 -8.43
CA ARG A 150 -1.97 6.41 -9.88
C ARG A 150 -0.48 6.43 -10.29
N SER A 151 0.44 6.73 -9.37
CA SER A 151 1.88 6.83 -9.68
C SER A 151 2.76 6.26 -8.58
N VAL A 152 3.97 5.82 -8.94
CA VAL A 152 5.01 5.31 -8.03
C VAL A 152 5.98 6.43 -7.68
N SER A 153 5.48 7.48 -7.05
CA SER A 153 6.24 8.69 -6.72
C SER A 153 6.35 8.90 -5.21
N ARG A 154 7.32 9.71 -4.77
CA ARG A 154 7.44 10.08 -3.35
C ARG A 154 6.17 10.79 -2.82
N PRO A 155 5.55 11.74 -3.54
CA PRO A 155 4.29 12.34 -3.10
C PRO A 155 3.14 11.32 -2.97
N ALA A 156 3.06 10.35 -3.88
CA ALA A 156 2.09 9.27 -3.80
C ALA A 156 2.30 8.41 -2.55
N LEU A 157 3.56 8.12 -2.20
CA LEU A 157 3.89 7.42 -0.96
C LEU A 157 3.47 8.21 0.28
N VAL A 158 3.75 9.51 0.34
CA VAL A 158 3.35 10.36 1.48
C VAL A 158 1.82 10.33 1.67
N ARG A 159 1.04 10.46 0.60
CA ARG A 159 -0.42 10.35 0.66
C ARG A 159 -0.86 8.98 1.19
N SER A 160 -0.19 7.92 0.77
CA SER A 160 -0.50 6.55 1.18
C SER A 160 -0.19 6.30 2.65
N VAL A 161 0.93 6.85 3.14
CA VAL A 161 1.28 6.84 4.57
C VAL A 161 0.24 7.59 5.39
N LEU A 162 -0.20 8.77 4.93
CA LEU A 162 -1.25 9.53 5.62
C LEU A 162 -2.57 8.75 5.71
N ILE A 163 -3.02 8.14 4.59
CA ILE A 163 -4.21 7.29 4.59
C ILE A 163 -4.05 6.12 5.57
N ALA A 164 -2.92 5.41 5.52
CA ALA A 164 -2.66 4.28 6.41
C ALA A 164 -2.60 4.68 7.89
N LEU A 165 -2.02 5.85 8.22
CA LEU A 165 -2.00 6.39 9.58
C LEU A 165 -3.40 6.73 10.06
N VAL A 166 -4.23 7.39 9.24
CA VAL A 166 -5.62 7.69 9.60
C VAL A 166 -6.39 6.40 9.90
N MET A 167 -6.27 5.39 9.04
CA MET A 167 -6.90 4.08 9.23
C MET A 167 -6.40 3.36 10.49
N ALA A 168 -5.13 3.52 10.88
CA ALA A 168 -4.60 2.92 12.10
C ALA A 168 -5.02 3.69 13.38
N VAL A 169 -5.11 5.01 13.31
CA VAL A 169 -5.33 5.87 14.49
C VAL A 169 -6.80 5.94 14.90
N VAL A 170 -7.73 5.96 13.94
CA VAL A 170 -9.19 6.01 14.21
C VAL A 170 -9.65 4.97 15.26
N PRO A 171 -9.39 3.66 15.10
CA PRO A 171 -9.80 2.66 16.09
C PRO A 171 -9.14 2.83 17.45
N VAL A 172 -7.89 3.31 17.52
CA VAL A 172 -7.19 3.58 18.80
C VAL A 172 -7.87 4.71 19.57
N ILE A 173 -8.20 5.81 18.88
CA ILE A 173 -8.92 6.95 19.49
C ILE A 173 -10.29 6.49 19.96
N VAL A 174 -11.03 5.74 19.15
CA VAL A 174 -12.36 5.24 19.50
C VAL A 174 -12.30 4.36 20.76
N VAL A 175 -11.36 3.40 20.82
CA VAL A 175 -11.19 2.56 22.02
C VAL A 175 -10.82 3.40 23.25
N HIS A 176 -9.93 4.39 23.10
CA HIS A 176 -9.56 5.26 24.20
C HIS A 176 -10.74 6.09 24.73
N LEU A 177 -11.57 6.64 23.84
CA LEU A 177 -12.76 7.39 24.23
C LEU A 177 -13.78 6.51 24.96
N LEU A 178 -13.98 5.27 24.48
CA LEU A 178 -14.90 4.32 25.11
C LEU A 178 -14.40 3.86 26.49
N ASP A 179 -13.09 3.80 26.69
CA ASP A 179 -12.46 3.48 27.98
C ASP A 179 -12.65 4.63 28.98
N VAL A 180 -12.38 5.88 28.57
CA VAL A 180 -12.56 7.07 29.41
C VAL A 180 -14.04 7.29 29.79
N THR A 181 -14.97 6.99 28.88
CA THR A 181 -16.41 7.12 29.13
C THR A 181 -17.01 5.93 29.87
N SER A 182 -16.19 4.96 30.31
CA SER A 182 -16.59 3.79 31.10
C SER A 182 -17.79 3.03 30.53
N GLN A 183 -17.84 2.89 29.20
CA GLN A 183 -18.96 2.26 28.50
C GLN A 183 -18.97 0.73 28.68
N ASP A 184 -20.16 0.14 28.49
CA ASP A 184 -20.36 -1.31 28.59
C ASP A 184 -19.39 -2.11 27.70
N GLN A 185 -18.92 -3.24 28.23
CA GLN A 185 -17.99 -4.15 27.54
C GLN A 185 -18.55 -4.64 26.18
N LEU A 186 -19.87 -4.80 26.09
CA LEU A 186 -20.56 -5.15 24.85
C LEU A 186 -20.45 -4.04 23.79
N LEU A 187 -20.69 -2.78 24.16
CA LEU A 187 -20.59 -1.66 23.22
C LEU A 187 -19.15 -1.54 22.69
N GLN A 188 -18.16 -1.69 23.57
CA GLN A 188 -16.75 -1.69 23.19
C GLN A 188 -16.41 -2.79 22.19
N PHE A 189 -16.92 -4.01 22.42
CA PHE A 189 -16.73 -5.13 21.50
C PHE A 189 -17.39 -4.84 20.14
N VAL A 190 -18.65 -4.41 20.12
CA VAL A 190 -19.42 -4.15 18.90
C VAL A 190 -18.76 -3.07 18.04
N VAL A 191 -18.27 -1.98 18.63
CA VAL A 191 -17.63 -0.89 17.89
C VAL A 191 -16.33 -1.36 17.21
N VAL A 192 -15.47 -2.07 17.94
CA VAL A 192 -14.20 -2.61 17.39
C VAL A 192 -14.48 -3.68 16.32
N ALA A 193 -15.47 -4.55 16.56
CA ALA A 193 -15.90 -5.56 15.62
C ALA A 193 -16.42 -4.93 14.32
N THR A 194 -17.25 -3.89 14.41
CA THR A 194 -17.81 -3.17 13.26
C THR A 194 -16.70 -2.57 12.41
N TYR A 195 -15.71 -1.90 13.03
CA TYR A 195 -14.57 -1.33 12.31
C TYR A 195 -13.79 -2.39 11.52
N ARG A 196 -13.52 -3.55 12.14
CA ARG A 196 -12.82 -4.65 11.49
C ARG A 196 -13.65 -5.30 10.38
N THR A 197 -14.97 -5.40 10.53
CA THR A 197 -15.87 -5.90 9.49
C THR A 197 -15.88 -4.98 8.26
N ILE A 198 -15.86 -3.66 8.43
CA ILE A 198 -15.74 -2.70 7.32
C ILE A 198 -14.43 -2.92 6.56
N LEU A 199 -13.31 -3.06 7.27
CA LEU A 199 -12.01 -3.36 6.66
C LEU A 199 -12.01 -4.68 5.89
N MET A 200 -12.58 -5.72 6.49
CA MET A 200 -12.74 -7.03 5.86
C MET A 200 -13.58 -6.93 4.58
N GLY A 201 -14.65 -6.13 4.60
CA GLY A 201 -15.45 -5.79 3.42
C GLY A 201 -14.65 -5.09 2.32
N GLY A 202 -13.71 -4.21 2.69
CA GLY A 202 -12.77 -3.58 1.76
C GLY A 202 -11.85 -4.59 1.06
N PHE A 203 -11.28 -5.55 1.81
CA PHE A 203 -10.48 -6.63 1.22
C PHE A 203 -11.31 -7.59 0.36
N ALA A 204 -12.54 -7.89 0.78
CA ALA A 204 -13.47 -8.69 -0.02
C ALA A 204 -13.84 -7.97 -1.33
N TYR A 205 -14.08 -6.65 -1.29
CA TYR A 205 -14.32 -5.84 -2.47
C TYR A 205 -13.12 -5.89 -3.43
N LEU A 206 -11.90 -5.70 -2.94
CA LEU A 206 -10.68 -5.78 -3.75
C LEU A 206 -10.43 -7.18 -4.32
N PHE A 207 -10.88 -8.24 -3.64
CA PHE A 207 -10.79 -9.60 -4.14
C PHE A 207 -11.64 -9.82 -5.41
N PHE A 208 -12.87 -9.30 -5.42
CA PHE A 208 -13.78 -9.42 -6.57
C PHE A 208 -13.57 -8.34 -7.64
N ARG A 209 -13.12 -7.15 -7.24
CA ARG A 209 -12.81 -6.03 -8.13
C ARG A 209 -11.34 -5.63 -7.96
N PRO A 210 -10.42 -6.38 -8.60
CA PRO A 210 -8.99 -6.09 -8.53
C PRO A 210 -8.68 -4.72 -9.13
N MET A 211 -7.61 -4.10 -8.63
CA MET A 211 -7.09 -2.84 -9.16
C MET A 211 -6.50 -3.08 -10.57
N PRO A 212 -6.54 -2.06 -11.46
CA PRO A 212 -5.95 -2.15 -12.80
C PRO A 212 -4.41 -2.26 -12.81
N ARG A 213 -3.78 -2.22 -11.64
CA ARG A 213 -2.34 -2.18 -11.41
C ARG A 213 -1.86 -3.48 -10.74
N ALA A 214 -0.74 -4.06 -11.18
CA ALA A 214 -0.26 -5.38 -10.76
C ALA A 214 -1.16 -6.56 -11.20
N SER A 215 -0.69 -7.80 -11.02
CA SER A 215 -1.42 -9.00 -11.44
C SER A 215 -2.62 -9.31 -10.53
N VAL A 216 -3.76 -9.63 -11.14
CA VAL A 216 -5.00 -10.01 -10.44
C VAL A 216 -4.76 -11.14 -9.45
N ARG A 217 -4.01 -12.17 -9.83
CA ARG A 217 -3.72 -13.33 -8.96
C ARG A 217 -3.00 -12.91 -7.69
N THR A 218 -1.96 -12.07 -7.81
CA THR A 218 -1.19 -11.60 -6.65
C THR A 218 -1.98 -10.68 -5.73
N GLN A 219 -2.91 -9.90 -6.29
CA GLN A 219 -3.82 -9.09 -5.48
C GLN A 219 -4.81 -9.96 -4.71
N GLN A 220 -5.41 -10.95 -5.37
CA GLN A 220 -6.34 -11.89 -4.75
C GLN A 220 -5.67 -12.72 -3.65
N GLU A 221 -4.43 -13.16 -3.86
CA GLU A 221 -3.63 -13.84 -2.83
C GLU A 221 -3.42 -12.96 -1.58
N LEU A 222 -3.06 -11.68 -1.74
CA LEU A 222 -2.92 -10.76 -0.61
C LEU A 222 -4.26 -10.50 0.09
N CYS A 223 -5.34 -10.34 -0.68
CA CYS A 223 -6.68 -10.12 -0.12
C CYS A 223 -7.12 -11.35 0.69
N LEU A 224 -6.95 -12.56 0.15
CA LEU A 224 -7.26 -13.81 0.85
C LEU A 224 -6.42 -13.96 2.13
N PHE A 225 -5.11 -13.69 2.04
CA PHE A 225 -4.22 -13.68 3.21
C PHE A 225 -4.72 -12.73 4.31
N SER A 226 -5.14 -11.52 3.92
CA SER A 226 -5.66 -10.51 4.83
C SER A 226 -7.00 -10.91 5.43
N LEU A 227 -7.92 -11.46 4.62
CA LEU A 227 -9.22 -11.96 5.08
C LEU A 227 -9.06 -13.07 6.13
N ILE A 228 -8.19 -14.05 5.88
CA ILE A 228 -7.90 -15.13 6.86
C ILE A 228 -7.34 -14.53 8.15
N TYR A 229 -6.41 -13.58 8.05
CA TYR A 229 -5.88 -12.89 9.21
C TYR A 229 -6.98 -12.19 10.02
N TYR A 230 -7.87 -11.43 9.37
CA TYR A 230 -8.97 -10.73 10.04
C TYR A 230 -9.98 -11.68 10.67
N VAL A 231 -10.24 -12.84 10.05
CA VAL A 231 -11.10 -13.89 10.63
C VAL A 231 -10.48 -14.42 11.92
N ILE A 232 -9.19 -14.78 11.93
CA ILE A 232 -8.51 -15.24 13.16
C ILE A 232 -8.58 -14.15 14.24
N VAL A 233 -8.38 -12.89 13.86
CA VAL A 233 -8.50 -11.74 14.77
C VAL A 233 -9.89 -11.61 15.38
N TYR A 234 -10.92 -11.78 14.56
CA TYR A 234 -12.30 -11.71 15.01
C TYR A 234 -12.62 -12.83 15.99
N VAL A 235 -12.23 -14.07 15.67
CA VAL A 235 -12.49 -15.24 16.50
C VAL A 235 -11.78 -15.13 17.85
N TYR A 236 -10.50 -14.77 17.91
CA TYR A 236 -9.85 -14.63 19.21
C TYR A 236 -10.42 -13.48 20.03
N THR A 237 -10.86 -12.39 19.38
CA THR A 237 -11.47 -11.26 20.09
C THR A 237 -12.80 -11.68 20.71
N PHE A 238 -13.56 -12.53 20.02
CA PHE A 238 -14.77 -13.15 20.55
C PHE A 238 -14.46 -14.08 21.73
N CYS A 239 -13.41 -14.92 21.65
CA CYS A 239 -12.98 -15.75 22.78
C CYS A 239 -12.65 -14.91 24.04
N PHE A 240 -11.93 -13.78 23.87
CA PHE A 240 -11.65 -12.88 25.00
C PHE A 240 -12.92 -12.21 25.56
N TYR A 241 -13.91 -11.93 24.71
CA TYR A 241 -15.21 -11.41 25.15
C TYR A 241 -15.97 -12.45 25.99
N GLU A 242 -16.00 -13.71 25.55
CA GLU A 242 -16.60 -14.84 26.28
C GLU A 242 -15.75 -15.32 27.48
N LYS A 243 -14.64 -14.64 27.79
CA LYS A 243 -13.70 -14.98 28.87
C LYS A 243 -13.03 -16.36 28.71
N ASP A 244 -12.98 -16.87 27.48
CA ASP A 244 -12.22 -18.06 27.12
C ASP A 244 -10.78 -17.66 26.74
N TYR A 245 -9.98 -17.41 27.78
CA TYR A 245 -8.61 -16.90 27.63
C TYR A 245 -7.65 -17.95 27.06
N GLN A 246 -7.89 -19.25 27.28
CA GLN A 246 -7.02 -20.31 26.78
C GLN A 246 -7.10 -20.41 25.26
N ASN A 247 -8.32 -20.54 24.70
CA ASN A 247 -8.51 -20.58 23.26
C ASN A 247 -8.20 -19.24 22.61
N GLY A 248 -8.52 -18.12 23.27
CA GLY A 248 -8.15 -16.78 22.83
C GLY A 248 -6.64 -16.62 22.65
N MET A 249 -5.84 -17.01 23.64
CA MET A 249 -4.38 -16.93 23.55
C MET A 249 -3.80 -17.85 22.48
N MET A 250 -4.32 -19.09 22.35
CA MET A 250 -3.90 -20.00 21.27
C MET A 250 -4.10 -19.38 19.88
N LEU A 251 -5.28 -18.79 19.64
CA LEU A 251 -5.58 -18.14 18.36
C LEU A 251 -4.74 -16.87 18.14
N VAL A 252 -4.35 -16.16 19.21
CA VAL A 252 -3.38 -15.05 19.09
C VAL A 252 -2.05 -15.56 18.57
N PHE A 253 -1.51 -16.67 19.10
CA PHE A 253 -0.29 -17.29 18.56
C PHE A 253 -0.46 -17.71 17.10
N CYS A 254 -1.59 -18.32 16.74
CA CYS A 254 -1.91 -18.65 15.34
C CYS A 254 -1.90 -17.39 14.43
N ALA A 255 -2.47 -16.27 14.90
CA ALA A 255 -2.48 -15.01 14.17
C ALA A 255 -1.07 -14.44 13.97
N VAL A 256 -0.18 -14.58 14.97
CA VAL A 256 1.22 -14.15 14.85
C VAL A 256 1.96 -15.00 13.84
N VAL A 257 1.83 -16.33 13.93
CA VAL A 257 2.42 -17.26 12.95
C VAL A 257 1.92 -16.95 11.54
N TRP A 258 0.62 -16.75 11.36
CA TRP A 258 0.06 -16.34 10.07
C TRP A 258 0.64 -15.02 9.57
N ALA A 259 0.79 -14.02 10.44
CA ALA A 259 1.37 -12.72 10.07
C ALA A 259 2.83 -12.82 9.60
N THR A 260 3.60 -13.82 10.02
CA THR A 260 4.99 -14.02 9.55
C THR A 260 5.11 -14.27 8.05
N PHE A 261 4.04 -14.76 7.40
CA PHE A 261 3.99 -14.93 5.96
C PHE A 261 3.71 -13.62 5.20
N GLY A 262 3.37 -12.54 5.90
CA GLY A 262 3.05 -11.23 5.31
C GLY A 262 4.11 -10.72 4.31
N PRO A 263 5.41 -10.68 4.66
CA PRO A 263 6.47 -10.24 3.74
C PRO A 263 6.50 -10.98 2.40
N PHE A 264 6.16 -12.28 2.39
CA PHE A 264 6.14 -13.08 1.17
C PHE A 264 5.05 -12.60 0.20
N PHE A 265 3.82 -12.40 0.67
CA PHE A 265 2.72 -11.90 -0.15
C PHE A 265 2.98 -10.47 -0.63
N VAL A 266 3.52 -9.62 0.25
CA VAL A 266 3.92 -8.26 -0.09
C VAL A 266 4.98 -8.25 -1.18
N TRP A 267 6.02 -9.07 -1.05
CA TRP A 267 7.06 -9.18 -2.07
C TRP A 267 6.52 -9.66 -3.42
N ARG A 268 5.66 -10.68 -3.44
CA ARG A 268 5.02 -11.17 -4.68
C ARG A 268 4.21 -10.08 -5.35
N LEU A 269 3.45 -9.31 -4.58
CA LEU A 269 2.64 -8.21 -5.10
C LEU A 269 3.50 -7.07 -5.65
N LEU A 270 4.52 -6.62 -4.91
CA LEU A 270 5.45 -5.56 -5.37
C LEU A 270 6.25 -5.99 -6.61
N LYS A 271 6.58 -7.29 -6.72
CA LYS A 271 7.21 -7.85 -7.92
C LYS A 271 6.27 -7.81 -9.12
N ALA A 272 5.01 -8.21 -8.95
CA ALA A 272 4.01 -8.14 -10.00
C ALA A 272 3.71 -6.69 -10.43
N ASP A 273 3.69 -5.77 -9.47
CA ASP A 273 3.55 -4.34 -9.75
C ASP A 273 4.78 -3.81 -10.52
N THR A 274 5.98 -4.25 -10.14
CA THR A 274 7.20 -3.91 -10.89
C THR A 274 7.14 -4.35 -12.35
N GLN A 275 6.62 -5.56 -12.60
CA GLN A 275 6.45 -6.07 -13.97
C GLN A 275 5.43 -5.25 -14.77
N HIS A 276 4.35 -4.80 -14.13
CA HIS A 276 3.36 -3.94 -14.76
C HIS A 276 3.99 -2.62 -15.24
N TRP A 277 4.76 -1.94 -14.37
CA TRP A 277 5.45 -0.70 -14.71
C TRP A 277 6.59 -0.89 -15.72
N ARG A 278 7.32 -2.01 -15.67
CA ARG A 278 8.33 -2.33 -16.69
C ARG A 278 7.72 -2.56 -18.07
N GLY A 279 6.63 -3.33 -18.16
CA GLY A 279 5.95 -3.54 -19.45
C GLY A 279 5.32 -2.27 -20.03
N LEU A 280 5.07 -1.27 -19.18
CA LEU A 280 4.73 0.10 -19.57
C LEU A 280 5.96 0.83 -20.15
N SER A 281 7.11 0.74 -19.47
CA SER A 281 8.38 1.31 -19.94
C SER A 281 8.90 0.67 -21.22
N ASP A 282 8.80 -0.64 -21.39
CA ASP A 282 9.23 -1.33 -22.61
C ASP A 282 8.38 -0.87 -23.80
N ARG A 283 7.06 -0.80 -23.63
CA ARG A 283 6.16 -0.22 -24.66
C ARG A 283 6.50 1.24 -24.96
N ALA A 284 6.87 2.03 -23.95
CA ALA A 284 7.30 3.41 -24.13
C ALA A 284 8.65 3.50 -24.87
N CYS A 285 9.59 2.60 -24.61
CA CYS A 285 10.87 2.50 -25.30
C CYS A 285 10.72 2.01 -26.75
N ASP A 286 9.91 0.98 -26.99
CA ASP A 286 9.56 0.51 -28.34
C ASP A 286 8.93 1.66 -29.15
N PHE A 287 8.02 2.39 -28.50
CA PHE A 287 7.45 3.61 -29.04
C PHE A 287 8.53 4.63 -29.36
N GLN A 288 9.41 4.98 -28.42
CA GLN A 288 10.54 5.90 -28.66
C GLN A 288 11.46 5.43 -29.80
N GLN A 289 11.72 4.13 -29.92
CA GLN A 289 12.55 3.57 -30.99
C GLN A 289 11.92 3.78 -32.36
N LEU A 290 10.59 3.59 -32.50
CA LEU A 290 9.86 3.89 -33.74
C LEU A 290 10.03 5.35 -34.20
N PHE A 291 10.26 6.30 -33.29
CA PHE A 291 10.55 7.70 -33.64
C PHE A 291 12.04 7.97 -33.85
N ARG A 292 12.92 7.33 -33.09
CA ARG A 292 14.38 7.43 -33.28
C ARG A 292 14.82 6.93 -34.65
N GLU A 293 14.17 5.89 -35.17
CA GLU A 293 14.42 5.41 -36.54
C GLU A 293 13.99 6.42 -37.60
N ASN A 294 13.08 7.34 -37.27
CA ASN A 294 12.58 8.34 -38.22
C ASN A 294 13.26 9.72 -38.09
N GLN A 295 13.83 10.11 -36.94
CA GLN A 295 14.58 11.36 -36.77
C GLN A 295 15.62 11.26 -35.63
N GLY A 296 16.88 11.65 -35.90
CA GLY A 296 17.95 11.70 -34.91
C GLY A 296 17.73 12.85 -33.91
N MET A 297 17.75 12.55 -32.60
CA MET A 297 17.29 13.49 -31.56
C MET A 297 18.08 13.39 -30.26
N GLN A 298 18.47 14.54 -29.70
CA GLN A 298 19.15 14.72 -28.41
C GLN A 298 18.17 15.17 -27.31
N GLU A 299 18.38 14.67 -26.09
CA GLU A 299 17.46 14.75 -24.96
C GLU A 299 17.82 15.93 -24.04
N ILE A 300 17.20 17.10 -24.24
CA ILE A 300 17.19 18.17 -23.23
C ILE A 300 15.79 18.76 -23.17
N VAL A 301 15.03 18.42 -22.12
CA VAL A 301 13.72 19.02 -21.83
C VAL A 301 13.78 19.61 -20.43
N SER A 302 13.36 20.87 -20.28
CA SER A 302 13.18 21.49 -18.97
C SER A 302 11.98 20.86 -18.25
N ALA A 303 12.24 20.09 -17.19
CA ALA A 303 11.23 19.38 -16.40
C ALA A 303 10.14 20.31 -15.81
N GLN A 304 10.40 21.62 -15.72
CA GLN A 304 9.51 22.60 -15.12
C GLN A 304 8.29 22.93 -16.01
N GLY A 305 8.49 23.12 -17.33
CA GLY A 305 7.41 23.46 -18.26
C GLY A 305 6.42 22.31 -18.46
N LEU A 306 6.94 21.08 -18.55
CA LEU A 306 6.13 19.87 -18.66
C LEU A 306 5.28 19.62 -17.40
N HIS A 307 5.81 19.98 -16.22
CA HIS A 307 5.09 19.85 -14.95
C HIS A 307 3.86 20.77 -14.86
N VAL A 308 4.00 22.04 -15.25
CA VAL A 308 2.89 23.01 -15.25
C VAL A 308 1.78 22.58 -16.21
N MET A 309 2.15 22.09 -17.40
CA MET A 309 1.21 21.57 -18.38
C MET A 309 0.45 20.33 -17.88
N LEU A 310 1.14 19.40 -17.22
CA LEU A 310 0.53 18.23 -16.57
C LEU A 310 -0.49 18.62 -15.50
N GLU A 311 -0.22 19.69 -14.77
CA GLU A 311 -1.12 20.20 -13.74
C GLU A 311 -2.36 20.87 -14.36
N MET A 312 -2.18 21.67 -15.42
CA MET A 312 -3.27 22.30 -16.15
C MET A 312 -4.23 21.29 -16.81
N HIS A 313 -3.69 20.24 -17.45
CA HIS A 313 -4.47 19.26 -18.21
C HIS A 313 -4.75 17.95 -17.48
N ARG A 314 -4.58 17.91 -16.16
CA ARG A 314 -4.63 16.68 -15.35
C ARG A 314 -5.83 15.75 -15.59
N LYS A 315 -6.98 16.29 -16.02
CA LYS A 315 -8.21 15.53 -16.30
C LYS A 315 -8.23 14.89 -17.69
N ASP A 316 -7.46 15.44 -18.64
CA ASP A 316 -7.42 15.02 -20.04
C ASP A 316 -6.17 14.18 -20.35
N VAL A 317 -5.29 13.98 -19.37
CA VAL A 317 -4.11 13.12 -19.49
C VAL A 317 -4.55 11.64 -19.50
N VAL A 318 -4.27 10.99 -20.61
CA VAL A 318 -4.42 9.56 -20.84
C VAL A 318 -3.08 8.87 -20.55
N ASP A 319 -3.13 7.78 -19.79
CA ASP A 319 -1.95 6.95 -19.55
C ASP A 319 -1.56 6.19 -20.82
N PHE A 320 -0.26 6.19 -21.13
CA PHE A 320 0.29 5.51 -22.31
C PHE A 320 -0.03 4.00 -22.31
N SER A 321 -0.22 3.37 -21.14
CA SER A 321 -0.64 1.96 -21.06
C SER A 321 -1.94 1.65 -21.82
N HIS A 322 -2.79 2.65 -21.98
CA HIS A 322 -4.09 2.54 -22.64
C HIS A 322 -4.04 2.91 -24.11
N LEU A 323 -2.89 3.35 -24.64
CA LEU A 323 -2.74 3.79 -26.01
C LEU A 323 -1.79 2.85 -26.76
N ASP A 324 -2.33 2.13 -27.74
CA ASP A 324 -1.57 1.32 -28.68
C ASP A 324 -1.39 2.08 -29.99
N ILE A 325 -0.15 2.41 -30.36
CA ILE A 325 0.14 3.19 -31.57
C ILE A 325 0.62 2.25 -32.65
N GLN A 326 -0.04 2.33 -33.80
CA GLN A 326 0.09 1.35 -34.87
C GLN A 326 0.83 1.99 -36.05
N ARG A 327 0.12 2.24 -37.14
CA ARG A 327 0.70 2.68 -38.40
C ARG A 327 0.67 4.21 -38.54
N GLN A 328 1.74 4.80 -39.07
CA GLN A 328 1.75 6.19 -39.49
C GLN A 328 0.75 6.42 -40.65
N MET A 329 -0.12 7.40 -40.47
CA MET A 329 -1.12 7.83 -41.47
C MET A 329 -0.63 9.03 -42.27
N ALA A 330 0.00 10.00 -41.59
CA ALA A 330 0.48 11.23 -42.21
C ALA A 330 1.79 11.70 -41.57
N SER A 331 2.58 12.43 -42.35
CA SER A 331 3.81 13.08 -41.92
C SER A 331 3.66 14.59 -42.12
N GLY A 332 4.04 15.38 -41.12
CA GLY A 332 3.94 16.85 -41.15
C GLY A 332 5.23 17.51 -40.71
N ALA A 333 5.30 18.84 -40.85
CA ALA A 333 6.50 19.61 -40.48
C ALA A 333 6.78 19.63 -38.97
N SER A 334 5.73 19.67 -38.15
CA SER A 334 5.83 19.77 -36.69
C SER A 334 5.27 18.56 -35.93
N ALA A 335 4.49 17.72 -36.61
CA ALA A 335 3.86 16.55 -36.00
C ALA A 335 3.56 15.47 -37.05
N ASN A 336 3.60 14.22 -36.60
CA ASN A 336 3.20 13.05 -37.38
C ASN A 336 1.88 12.50 -36.83
N VAL A 337 1.02 11.98 -37.70
CA VAL A 337 -0.26 11.41 -37.29
C VAL A 337 -0.24 9.91 -37.49
N TYR A 338 -0.56 9.16 -36.44
CA TYR A 338 -0.61 7.71 -36.43
C TYR A 338 -2.03 7.23 -36.18
N ARG A 339 -2.35 6.06 -36.72
CA ARG A 339 -3.50 5.27 -36.28
C ARG A 339 -3.15 4.60 -34.96
N GLY A 340 -4.10 4.53 -34.03
CA GLY A 340 -3.92 3.82 -32.78
C GLY A 340 -5.23 3.26 -32.21
N VAL A 341 -5.11 2.58 -31.07
CA VAL A 341 -6.21 2.02 -30.30
C VAL A 341 -6.13 2.50 -28.86
N LEU A 342 -7.17 3.19 -28.41
CA LEU A 342 -7.35 3.67 -27.05
C LEU A 342 -8.22 2.68 -26.24
N HIS A 343 -7.81 2.38 -25.01
CA HIS A 343 -8.46 1.42 -24.11
C HIS A 343 -8.76 0.06 -24.77
N SER A 344 -7.84 -0.40 -25.63
CA SER A 344 -7.90 -1.68 -26.37
C SER A 344 -9.10 -1.88 -27.30
N THR A 345 -9.98 -0.88 -27.45
CA THR A 345 -11.27 -1.03 -28.14
C THR A 345 -11.55 0.10 -29.11
N LYS A 346 -11.12 1.32 -28.81
CA LYS A 346 -11.48 2.52 -29.58
C LYS A 346 -10.39 2.89 -30.58
N GLN A 347 -10.72 2.92 -31.86
CA GLN A 347 -9.81 3.41 -32.89
C GLN A 347 -9.64 4.94 -32.79
N VAL A 348 -8.40 5.41 -32.84
CA VAL A 348 -8.04 6.82 -32.64
C VAL A 348 -6.99 7.28 -33.64
N ALA A 349 -6.96 8.60 -33.88
CA ALA A 349 -5.85 9.28 -34.54
C ALA A 349 -4.95 9.92 -33.47
N VAL A 350 -3.65 9.66 -33.53
CA VAL A 350 -2.67 10.13 -32.55
C VAL A 350 -1.71 11.09 -33.25
N LYS A 351 -1.83 12.38 -32.92
CA LYS A 351 -0.92 13.43 -33.40
C LYS A 351 0.26 13.50 -32.45
N VAL A 352 1.42 13.06 -32.89
CA VAL A 352 2.66 12.97 -32.11
C VAL A 352 3.59 14.11 -32.49
N TYR A 353 4.04 14.87 -31.50
CA TYR A 353 5.07 15.88 -31.63
C TYR A 353 6.40 15.24 -31.27
N SER A 354 7.31 15.20 -32.25
CA SER A 354 8.65 14.62 -32.13
C SER A 354 9.69 15.64 -32.63
N PRO A 355 9.82 16.82 -32.01
CA PRO A 355 10.80 17.81 -32.47
C PRO A 355 12.23 17.34 -32.13
N SER A 356 13.20 17.63 -33.01
CA SER A 356 14.63 17.31 -32.79
C SER A 356 15.21 17.90 -31.49
N GLU A 357 14.60 18.98 -30.98
CA GLU A 357 14.79 19.56 -29.66
C GLU A 357 13.42 20.01 -29.12
N ILE A 358 13.02 19.60 -27.91
CA ILE A 358 11.78 20.12 -27.31
C ILE A 358 12.07 21.51 -26.73
N SER A 359 11.82 22.53 -27.54
CA SER A 359 11.84 23.92 -27.11
C SER A 359 10.62 24.27 -26.24
N GLU A 360 10.74 25.33 -25.42
CA GLU A 360 9.61 25.90 -24.69
C GLU A 360 8.46 26.34 -25.62
N SER A 361 8.78 26.76 -26.85
CA SER A 361 7.78 27.10 -27.86
C SER A 361 6.93 25.88 -28.27
N THR A 362 7.54 24.71 -28.43
CA THR A 362 6.80 23.48 -28.79
C THR A 362 5.88 23.03 -27.66
N ILE A 363 6.35 23.16 -26.40
CA ILE A 363 5.52 22.86 -25.23
C ILE A 363 4.35 23.83 -25.14
N LEU A 364 4.58 25.12 -25.40
CA LEU A 364 3.55 26.15 -25.40
C LEU A 364 2.50 25.90 -26.48
N GLU A 365 2.92 25.60 -27.72
CA GLU A 365 2.02 25.28 -28.84
C GLU A 365 1.16 24.05 -28.53
N PHE A 366 1.78 22.98 -28.03
CA PHE A 366 1.07 21.78 -27.62
C PHE A 366 0.06 22.07 -26.49
N SER A 367 0.45 22.85 -25.48
CA SER A 367 -0.44 23.21 -24.37
C SER A 367 -1.61 24.08 -24.83
N GLN A 368 -1.38 25.00 -25.76
CA GLN A 368 -2.44 25.82 -26.35
C GLN A 368 -3.41 24.98 -27.17
N GLU A 369 -2.91 24.04 -27.98
CA GLU A 369 -3.75 23.13 -28.76
C GLU A 369 -4.58 22.23 -27.84
N ALA A 370 -3.97 21.65 -26.80
CA ALA A 370 -4.68 20.85 -25.80
C ALA A 370 -5.80 21.65 -25.12
N ALA A 371 -5.52 22.89 -24.69
CA ALA A 371 -6.52 23.77 -24.04
C ALA A 371 -7.69 24.12 -24.93
N LEU A 372 -7.42 24.41 -26.20
CA LEU A 372 -8.45 24.70 -27.19
C LEU A 372 -9.31 23.46 -27.48
N CYS A 373 -8.67 22.30 -27.68
CA CYS A 373 -9.37 21.05 -27.98
C CYS A 373 -10.23 20.55 -26.81
N THR A 374 -9.82 20.77 -25.57
CA THR A 374 -10.64 20.45 -24.39
C THR A 374 -11.96 21.23 -24.37
N ALA A 375 -11.97 22.46 -24.89
CA ALA A 375 -13.14 23.33 -24.89
C ALA A 375 -14.13 23.06 -26.05
N LEU A 376 -13.68 22.42 -27.13
CA LEU A 376 -14.47 22.24 -28.36
C LEU A 376 -15.19 20.88 -28.38
N LYS A 377 -16.52 20.91 -28.36
CA LYS A 377 -17.38 19.72 -28.54
C LYS A 377 -18.51 20.03 -29.51
N HIS A 378 -18.39 19.55 -30.74
CA HIS A 378 -19.38 19.74 -31.79
C HIS A 378 -19.30 18.59 -32.80
N PRO A 379 -20.42 18.10 -33.39
CA PRO A 379 -20.43 16.96 -34.31
C PRO A 379 -19.59 17.15 -35.59
N ASN A 380 -19.28 18.40 -35.95
CA ASN A 380 -18.49 18.73 -37.15
C ASN A 380 -17.05 19.14 -36.81
N ILE A 381 -16.63 18.99 -35.55
CA ILE A 381 -15.26 19.21 -35.10
C ILE A 381 -14.71 17.87 -34.63
N VAL A 382 -13.50 17.52 -35.07
CA VAL A 382 -12.85 16.26 -34.71
C VAL A 382 -12.77 16.14 -33.19
N LEU A 383 -13.42 15.12 -32.65
CA LEU A 383 -13.54 14.92 -31.21
C LEU A 383 -12.18 14.63 -30.57
N PHE A 384 -11.81 15.46 -29.60
CA PHE A 384 -10.65 15.25 -28.74
C PHE A 384 -10.94 14.21 -27.65
N HIS A 385 -10.03 13.25 -27.45
CA HIS A 385 -10.14 12.22 -26.41
C HIS A 385 -9.20 12.47 -25.24
N GLY A 386 -8.13 13.22 -25.45
CA GLY A 386 -7.15 13.53 -24.42
C GLY A 386 -5.75 13.59 -24.99
N MET A 387 -4.78 13.63 -24.09
CA MET A 387 -3.37 13.78 -24.42
C MET A 387 -2.52 12.76 -23.67
N CYS A 388 -1.43 12.32 -24.30
CA CYS A 388 -0.48 11.40 -23.70
C CYS A 388 0.90 12.06 -23.65
N ILE A 389 1.61 11.91 -22.53
CA ILE A 389 2.95 12.46 -22.36
C ILE A 389 3.89 11.28 -22.08
N CYS A 390 4.81 11.04 -22.99
CA CYS A 390 5.84 10.01 -22.88
C CYS A 390 7.17 10.61 -23.34
N PRO A 391 7.91 11.31 -22.46
CA PRO A 391 9.14 12.01 -22.84
C PRO A 391 10.07 11.08 -23.64
N PRO A 392 10.69 11.53 -24.73
CA PRO A 392 10.71 12.90 -25.27
C PRO A 392 9.52 13.24 -26.20
N SER A 393 8.45 12.44 -26.25
CA SER A 393 7.32 12.70 -27.13
C SER A 393 6.05 13.09 -26.36
N ILE A 394 5.28 13.98 -26.96
CA ILE A 394 3.95 14.39 -26.47
C ILE A 394 2.93 14.18 -27.59
N CYS A 395 1.75 13.71 -27.23
CA CYS A 395 0.74 13.29 -28.21
C CYS A 395 -0.64 13.84 -27.85
N LEU A 396 -1.40 14.22 -28.88
CA LEU A 396 -2.82 14.53 -28.79
C LEU A 396 -3.62 13.41 -29.44
N ILE A 397 -4.70 12.98 -28.79
CA ILE A 397 -5.51 11.82 -29.17
C ILE A 397 -6.87 12.33 -29.64
N TYR A 398 -7.23 11.97 -30.87
CA TYR A 398 -8.44 12.39 -31.55
C TYR A 398 -9.25 11.19 -32.03
N GLU A 399 -10.52 11.41 -32.37
CA GLU A 399 -11.29 10.42 -33.11
C GLU A 399 -10.67 10.15 -34.49
N LEU A 400 -10.77 8.90 -34.94
CA LEU A 400 -10.27 8.52 -36.25
C LEU A 400 -11.28 8.88 -37.34
N CYS A 401 -10.90 9.80 -38.23
CA CYS A 401 -11.69 10.14 -39.42
C CYS A 401 -11.38 9.18 -40.59
N ARG A 402 -12.29 9.08 -41.56
CA ARG A 402 -12.12 8.25 -42.77
C ARG A 402 -10.95 8.72 -43.66
N GLY A 403 -10.69 10.01 -43.67
CA GLY A 403 -9.68 10.66 -44.51
C GLY A 403 -9.96 12.17 -44.60
N SER A 404 -9.12 12.90 -45.32
CA SER A 404 -9.30 14.33 -45.57
C SER A 404 -10.27 14.58 -46.75
N LEU A 405 -10.75 15.81 -46.88
CA LEU A 405 -11.52 16.24 -48.05
C LEU A 405 -10.71 16.11 -49.35
N GLU A 406 -9.40 16.35 -49.27
CA GLU A 406 -8.49 16.21 -50.40
C GLU A 406 -8.41 14.76 -50.90
N ASP A 407 -8.33 13.79 -49.98
CA ASP A 407 -8.34 12.36 -50.31
C ASP A 407 -9.64 11.98 -51.04
N ALA A 408 -10.77 12.50 -50.57
CA ALA A 408 -12.08 12.25 -51.18
C ALA A 408 -12.18 12.84 -52.60
N LEU A 409 -11.60 14.01 -52.84
CA LEU A 409 -11.62 14.67 -54.16
C LEU A 409 -10.67 14.01 -55.17
N ARG A 410 -9.55 13.43 -54.72
CA ARG A 410 -8.52 12.83 -55.59
C ARG A 410 -8.87 11.44 -56.15
N LYS A 411 -10.04 10.85 -55.84
CA LYS A 411 -10.45 9.47 -56.22
C LYS A 411 -9.47 8.36 -55.82
N SER A 412 -8.48 8.64 -54.97
CA SER A 412 -7.66 7.62 -54.32
C SER A 412 -8.32 7.27 -53.01
N ARG A 413 -8.91 6.08 -52.91
CA ARG A 413 -9.56 5.62 -51.68
C ARG A 413 -8.48 5.18 -50.67
N ALA A 414 -7.80 6.15 -50.05
CA ALA A 414 -7.03 5.90 -48.84
C ALA A 414 -8.04 5.68 -47.69
N ASP A 415 -8.65 4.49 -47.64
CA ASP A 415 -9.59 4.14 -46.58
C ASP A 415 -8.79 3.93 -45.28
N HIS A 416 -8.74 4.96 -44.42
CA HIS A 416 -8.09 4.86 -43.11
C HIS A 416 -8.96 4.14 -42.07
N MET A 417 -10.20 3.81 -42.43
CA MET A 417 -11.10 2.93 -41.69
C MET A 417 -11.49 1.72 -42.55
N GLU A 418 -11.51 0.52 -41.96
CA GLU A 418 -12.38 -0.54 -42.50
C GLU A 418 -13.84 -0.19 -42.17
N PRO A 419 -14.80 -0.41 -43.09
CA PRO A 419 -16.17 0.05 -42.90
C PRO A 419 -16.89 -0.75 -41.79
N LEU A 420 -17.37 -0.03 -40.76
CA LEU A 420 -18.08 -0.56 -39.58
C LEU A 420 -19.59 -0.80 -39.78
N TRP A 421 -20.09 -0.89 -41.02
CA TRP A 421 -21.51 -1.19 -41.26
C TRP A 421 -21.65 -2.40 -42.17
N PRO A 422 -22.56 -3.35 -41.86
CA PRO A 422 -22.83 -4.47 -42.75
C PRO A 422 -23.45 -3.92 -44.04
N LYS A 423 -23.04 -4.49 -45.18
CA LYS A 423 -23.67 -4.23 -46.48
C LYS A 423 -25.10 -4.73 -46.52
#